data_AF-A0A3M1EYS3-F1
#
_entry.id   AF-A0A3M1EYS3-F1
#
_cell.length_a   1.000
_cell.length_b   1.000
_cell.length_c   1.000
_cell.angle_alpha   90.00
_cell.angle_beta   90.00
_cell.angle_gamma   90.00
#
_symmetry.space_group_name_H-M   'P 1'
#
loop_
_entity.id
_entity.type
_entity.pdbx_description
1 polymer ?
#
loop_
_entity_poly.entity_id
_entity_poly.type
_entity_poly.pdbx_seq_one_letter_code
_entity_poly.pdbx_strand_id
1 'polypeptide(L)'
;MKAIRTPLLLILVLLALALIPAVALAQDEAPPPAEIVNDEGGPVSITGVVTYTNPFFTLGVAEPLIILEDQAGFVDRNEHFLMPVESQTLGQITSDFYTSPFSYSLALPIEPQGTLRDVDHDGQEETGVQ
;
A
#
# COMPACT_ATOMS: atom_id res chain seq x y z
N MET A 1 64.94 23.88 -27.89
CA MET A 1 63.53 23.53 -27.60
C MET A 1 62.91 23.00 -28.90
N LYS A 2 62.73 21.68 -29.03
CA LYS A 2 62.22 21.05 -30.27
C LYS A 2 60.71 21.31 -30.35
N ALA A 3 60.27 22.03 -31.39
CA ALA A 3 58.87 22.28 -31.68
C ALA A 3 58.09 20.97 -31.63
N ILE A 4 57.13 20.87 -30.71
CA ILE A 4 56.14 19.80 -30.72
C ILE A 4 55.47 19.87 -32.09
N ARG A 5 55.66 18.80 -32.85
CA ARG A 5 55.28 18.69 -34.25
C ARG A 5 53.76 18.81 -34.31
N THR A 6 53.26 19.88 -34.91
CA THR A 6 51.85 20.15 -35.24
C THR A 6 51.01 18.91 -35.64
N PRO A 7 51.52 17.91 -36.41
CA PRO A 7 50.74 16.71 -36.70
C PRO A 7 50.43 15.85 -35.46
N LEU A 8 51.31 15.80 -34.46
CA LEU A 8 51.09 15.02 -33.24
C LEU A 8 49.99 15.64 -32.36
N LEU A 9 49.92 16.97 -32.32
CA LEU A 9 48.89 17.69 -31.58
C LEU A 9 47.50 17.50 -32.25
N LEU A 10 47.47 17.51 -33.59
CA LEU A 10 46.26 17.22 -34.37
C LEU A 10 45.74 15.80 -34.17
N ILE A 11 46.62 14.80 -34.11
CA ILE A 11 46.24 13.40 -33.85
C ILE A 11 45.68 13.26 -32.43
N LEU A 12 46.30 13.91 -31.44
CA LEU A 12 45.81 13.89 -30.06
C LEU A 12 44.45 14.57 -29.90
N VAL A 13 44.21 15.68 -30.62
CA VAL A 13 42.90 16.35 -30.63
C VAL A 13 41.84 15.51 -31.34
N LEU A 14 42.17 14.85 -32.46
CA LEU A 14 41.28 13.93 -33.15
C LEU A 14 40.94 12.69 -32.30
N LEU A 15 41.91 12.15 -31.57
CA LEU A 15 41.70 11.02 -30.65
C LEU A 15 40.82 11.45 -29.47
N ALA A 16 41.06 12.65 -28.92
CA ALA A 16 40.24 13.20 -27.85
C ALA A 16 38.79 13.46 -28.31
N LEU A 17 38.57 13.99 -29.52
CA LEU A 17 37.23 14.17 -30.08
C LEU A 17 36.51 12.85 -30.36
N ALA A 18 37.24 11.80 -30.75
CA ALA A 18 36.68 10.48 -31.04
C ALA A 18 36.22 9.71 -29.78
N LEU A 19 36.71 10.07 -28.59
CA LEU A 19 36.31 9.43 -27.32
C LEU A 19 35.07 10.06 -26.66
N ILE A 20 34.63 11.25 -27.09
CA ILE A 20 33.49 11.97 -26.50
C ILE A 20 32.12 11.29 -26.76
N PRO A 21 31.82 10.69 -27.94
CA PRO A 21 30.47 10.15 -28.18
C PRO A 21 30.17 8.86 -27.40
N ALA A 22 31.17 8.18 -26.83
CA ALA A 22 30.97 6.92 -26.11
C ALA A 22 30.35 7.09 -24.71
N VAL A 23 30.51 8.27 -24.09
CA VAL A 23 30.02 8.52 -22.72
C VAL A 23 28.54 8.92 -22.71
N ALA A 24 28.07 9.57 -23.77
CA ALA A 24 26.68 10.04 -23.88
C ALA A 24 25.70 8.92 -24.26
N LEU A 25 26.12 7.93 -25.05
CA LEU A 25 25.23 6.86 -25.53
C LEU A 25 24.99 5.72 -24.54
N ALA A 26 25.67 5.72 -23.38
CA ALA A 26 25.60 4.61 -22.43
C ALA A 26 24.61 4.83 -21.27
N GLN A 27 23.99 6.00 -21.15
CA GLN A 27 23.18 6.38 -19.98
C GLN A 27 21.75 6.83 -20.30
N ASP A 28 21.35 6.87 -21.57
CA ASP A 28 20.01 7.36 -21.96
C ASP A 28 18.88 6.36 -21.69
N GLU A 29 19.19 5.09 -21.45
CA GLU A 29 18.18 4.06 -21.24
C GLU A 29 18.30 3.48 -19.83
N ALA A 30 17.34 3.84 -18.98
CA ALA A 30 17.16 3.15 -17.70
C ALA A 30 17.00 1.65 -18.00
N PRO A 31 17.66 0.76 -17.24
CA PRO A 31 17.45 -0.66 -17.41
C PRO A 31 15.95 -0.98 -17.31
N PRO A 32 15.45 -1.93 -18.11
CA PRO A 32 14.04 -2.31 -18.05
C PRO A 32 13.69 -2.69 -16.60
N PRO A 33 12.48 -2.34 -16.12
CA PRO A 33 12.02 -2.78 -14.82
C PRO A 33 12.18 -4.29 -14.69
N ALA A 34 12.68 -4.76 -13.54
CA ALA A 34 12.76 -6.19 -13.28
C ALA A 34 11.35 -6.79 -13.35
N GLU A 35 11.22 -7.96 -13.99
CA GLU A 35 9.97 -8.71 -13.94
C GLU A 35 9.73 -9.17 -12.50
N ILE A 36 8.55 -8.87 -11.95
CA ILE A 36 8.13 -9.37 -10.64
C ILE A 36 7.80 -10.85 -10.80
N VAL A 37 8.66 -11.71 -10.24
CA VAL A 37 8.42 -13.16 -10.19
C VAL A 37 7.84 -13.47 -8.81
N ASN A 38 6.60 -13.99 -8.78
CA ASN A 38 5.79 -14.23 -7.57
C ASN A 38 5.38 -12.93 -6.85
N ASP A 39 4.53 -12.12 -7.49
CA ASP A 39 3.83 -11.05 -6.78
C ASP A 39 2.78 -11.66 -5.83
N GLU A 40 3.17 -11.83 -4.56
CA GLU A 40 2.30 -12.27 -3.48
C GLU A 40 1.30 -11.16 -3.05
N GLY A 41 1.35 -10.01 -3.71
CA GLY A 41 0.67 -8.81 -3.27
C GLY A 41 1.37 -8.16 -2.08
N GLY A 42 0.94 -6.94 -1.76
CA GLY A 42 1.37 -6.22 -0.56
C GLY A 42 0.18 -5.97 0.37
N PRO A 43 0.44 -5.51 1.60
CA PRO A 43 -0.63 -5.05 2.48
C PRO A 43 -1.47 -3.97 1.76
N VAL A 44 -2.76 -4.23 1.65
CA VAL A 44 -3.72 -3.32 1.01
C VAL A 44 -4.21 -2.32 2.06
N SER A 45 -4.25 -1.04 1.72
CA SER A 45 -4.88 -0.03 2.58
C SER A 45 -6.23 0.36 2.00
N ILE A 46 -7.25 0.39 2.86
CA ILE A 46 -8.55 0.98 2.55
C ILE A 46 -8.59 2.39 3.13
N THR A 47 -9.08 3.34 2.34
CA THR A 47 -9.43 4.67 2.82
C THR A 47 -10.92 4.90 2.64
N GLY A 48 -11.55 5.56 3.61
CA GLY A 48 -12.98 5.82 3.54
C GLY A 48 -13.36 7.14 4.17
N VAL A 49 -14.64 7.47 4.01
CA VAL A 49 -15.24 8.70 4.52
C VAL A 49 -16.54 8.33 5.23
N VAL A 50 -16.69 8.78 6.48
CA VAL A 50 -17.88 8.58 7.30
C VAL A 50 -18.63 9.91 7.40
N THR A 51 -19.89 9.89 6.97
CA THR A 51 -20.80 11.03 7.11
C THR A 51 -21.79 10.74 8.22
N TYR A 52 -21.89 11.64 9.19
CA TYR A 52 -22.97 11.61 10.19
C TYR A 52 -23.85 12.85 10.04
N THR A 53 -25.17 12.63 10.21
CA THR A 53 -26.20 13.67 10.18
C THR A 53 -26.82 13.91 11.56
N ASN A 54 -26.67 12.94 12.47
CA ASN A 54 -27.17 13.03 13.83
C ASN A 54 -26.19 13.85 14.70
N PRO A 55 -26.63 14.96 15.33
CA PRO A 55 -25.76 15.77 16.19
C PRO A 55 -25.27 15.06 17.45
N PHE A 56 -25.88 13.92 17.83
CA PHE A 56 -25.45 13.11 18.97
C PHE A 56 -24.34 12.11 18.64
N PHE A 57 -23.91 12.00 17.37
CA PHE A 57 -22.89 11.03 16.96
C PHE A 57 -21.57 11.16 17.73
N THR A 58 -21.17 12.40 18.03
CA THR A 58 -19.91 12.71 18.71
C THR A 58 -20.08 12.98 20.21
N LEU A 59 -21.32 12.95 20.72
CA LEU A 59 -21.62 13.32 22.09
C LEU A 59 -21.09 12.25 23.06
N GLY A 60 -20.22 12.66 23.98
CA GLY A 60 -19.66 11.75 25.00
C GLY A 60 -18.54 10.84 24.50
N VAL A 61 -18.08 11.01 23.26
CA VAL A 61 -16.93 10.25 22.72
C VAL A 61 -15.64 10.78 23.34
N ALA A 62 -14.91 9.91 24.03
CA ALA A 62 -13.59 10.20 24.58
C ALA A 62 -12.48 9.91 23.57
N GLU A 63 -12.48 8.71 22.99
CA GLU A 63 -11.46 8.23 22.05
C GLU A 63 -12.13 7.53 20.87
N PRO A 64 -12.25 8.19 19.70
CA PRO A 64 -12.80 7.55 18.51
C PRO A 64 -11.79 6.60 17.87
N LEU A 65 -12.30 5.51 17.31
CA LEU A 65 -11.53 4.39 16.78
C LEU A 65 -12.15 3.89 15.48
N ILE A 66 -11.31 3.46 14.55
CA ILE A 66 -11.68 2.60 13.42
C ILE A 66 -11.05 1.24 13.64
N ILE A 67 -11.84 0.16 13.54
CA ILE A 67 -11.37 -1.20 13.78
C ILE A 67 -11.91 -2.15 12.71
N LEU A 68 -11.06 -3.07 12.26
CA LEU A 68 -11.46 -4.31 11.62
C LEU A 68 -11.69 -5.34 12.73
N GLU A 69 -12.85 -5.99 12.76
CA GLU A 69 -13.19 -6.99 13.78
C GLU A 69 -13.97 -8.17 13.18
N ASP A 70 -13.86 -9.34 13.82
CA ASP A 70 -14.57 -10.56 13.41
C ASP A 70 -16.04 -10.55 13.85
N GLN A 71 -16.95 -10.63 12.87
CA GLN A 71 -18.39 -10.60 13.08
C GLN A 71 -19.04 -11.99 13.11
N ALA A 72 -18.29 -13.09 13.24
CA ALA A 72 -18.86 -14.44 13.33
C ALA A 72 -19.88 -14.58 14.48
N GLY A 73 -19.66 -13.88 15.60
CA GLY A 73 -20.64 -13.82 16.70
C GLY A 73 -22.00 -13.24 16.28
N PHE A 74 -22.01 -12.24 15.40
CA PHE A 74 -23.26 -11.67 14.87
C PHE A 74 -24.00 -12.66 13.98
N VAL A 75 -23.27 -13.39 13.12
CA VAL A 75 -23.81 -14.44 12.26
C VAL A 75 -24.44 -15.55 13.10
N ASP A 76 -23.72 -16.02 14.13
CA ASP A 76 -24.14 -17.11 15.01
C ASP A 76 -25.21 -16.69 16.03
N ARG A 77 -25.54 -15.39 16.13
CA ARG A 77 -26.37 -14.82 17.20
C ARG A 77 -25.81 -15.13 18.60
N ASN A 78 -24.49 -15.17 18.72
CA ASN A 78 -23.80 -15.46 19.96
C ASN A 78 -23.30 -14.16 20.61
N GLU A 79 -24.07 -13.65 21.58
CA GLU A 79 -23.72 -12.46 22.37
C GLU A 79 -22.48 -12.63 23.25
N HIS A 80 -21.99 -13.87 23.40
CA HIS A 80 -20.80 -14.21 24.19
C HIS A 80 -19.59 -14.55 23.30
N PHE A 81 -19.67 -14.31 21.99
CA PHE A 81 -18.55 -14.52 21.11
C PHE A 81 -17.40 -13.59 21.47
N LEU A 82 -16.23 -14.17 21.75
CA LEU A 82 -15.01 -13.43 21.98
C LEU A 82 -14.30 -13.25 20.66
N MET A 83 -14.27 -12.02 20.16
CA MET A 83 -13.54 -11.66 18.95
C MET A 83 -12.06 -11.95 19.14
N PRO A 84 -11.44 -12.82 18.32
CA PRO A 84 -10.00 -13.09 18.40
C PRO A 84 -9.19 -11.80 18.25
N VAL A 85 -8.04 -11.72 18.91
CA VAL A 85 -7.18 -10.53 18.82
C VAL A 85 -6.46 -10.51 17.47
N GLU A 86 -6.15 -11.69 16.95
CA GLU A 86 -5.48 -11.92 15.66
C GLU A 86 -6.34 -11.48 14.47
N SER A 87 -7.67 -11.43 14.66
CA SER A 87 -8.62 -10.94 13.65
C SER A 87 -8.93 -9.45 13.76
N GLN A 88 -8.21 -8.72 14.61
CA GLN A 88 -8.42 -7.28 14.83
C GLN A 88 -7.30 -6.44 14.21
N THR A 89 -7.67 -5.32 13.59
CA THR A 89 -6.70 -4.31 13.13
C THR A 89 -7.22 -2.91 13.40
N LEU A 90 -6.37 -2.03 13.91
CA LEU A 90 -6.73 -0.64 14.21
C LEU A 90 -6.44 0.25 13.00
N GLY A 91 -7.45 1.00 12.58
CA GLY A 91 -7.36 2.05 11.58
C GLY A 91 -7.02 3.41 12.21
N GLN A 92 -6.68 4.35 11.35
CA GLN A 92 -6.38 5.73 11.70
C GLN A 92 -7.47 6.65 11.17
N ILE A 93 -7.99 7.52 12.03
CA ILE A 93 -8.79 8.67 11.61
C ILE A 93 -7.84 9.73 11.07
N THR A 94 -8.08 10.19 9.84
CA THR A 94 -7.17 11.06 9.09
C THR A 94 -7.65 12.50 8.94
N SER A 95 -8.83 12.83 9.48
CA SER A 95 -9.35 14.19 9.59
C SER A 95 -10.01 14.43 10.95
N ASP A 96 -10.54 15.62 11.18
CA ASP A 96 -11.26 15.91 12.42
C ASP A 96 -12.52 15.05 12.56
N PHE A 97 -12.56 14.18 13.57
CA PHE A 97 -13.70 13.32 13.89
C PHE A 97 -14.96 14.13 14.24
N TYR A 98 -14.80 15.34 14.80
CA TYR A 98 -15.90 16.19 15.22
C TYR A 98 -16.50 17.03 14.08
N THR A 99 -15.94 16.92 12.88
CA THR A 99 -16.45 17.56 11.67
C THR A 99 -16.89 16.50 10.65
N SER A 100 -18.19 16.48 10.32
CA SER A 100 -18.73 15.61 9.28
C SER A 100 -18.52 16.22 7.89
N PRO A 101 -18.10 15.43 6.88
CA PRO A 101 -17.66 14.05 7.02
C PRO A 101 -16.21 13.95 7.51
N PHE A 102 -15.86 12.84 8.17
CA PHE A 102 -14.47 12.55 8.55
C PHE A 102 -13.89 11.39 7.72
N SER A 103 -12.58 11.40 7.48
CA SER A 103 -11.88 10.36 6.72
C SER A 103 -11.08 9.41 7.62
N TYR A 104 -10.83 8.21 7.11
CA TYR A 104 -9.99 7.22 7.77
C TYR A 104 -9.13 6.43 6.78
N SER A 105 -8.13 5.74 7.32
CA SER A 105 -7.32 4.74 6.63
C SER A 105 -7.17 3.49 7.49
N LEU A 106 -7.20 2.31 6.87
CA LEU A 106 -7.08 1.01 7.52
C LEU A 106 -6.19 0.11 6.66
N ALA A 107 -5.10 -0.41 7.25
CA ALA A 107 -4.31 -1.45 6.60
C ALA A 107 -5.00 -2.79 6.81
N LEU A 108 -5.23 -3.53 5.73
CA LEU A 108 -5.76 -4.88 5.80
C LEU A 108 -4.64 -5.89 6.02
N PRO A 109 -4.91 -6.97 6.77
CA PRO A 109 -4.09 -8.17 6.74
C PRO A 109 -3.91 -8.68 5.32
N ILE A 110 -2.76 -9.30 5.05
CA ILE A 110 -2.49 -9.94 3.76
C ILE A 110 -3.43 -11.12 3.49
N GLU A 111 -3.87 -11.79 4.56
CA GLU A 111 -4.84 -12.88 4.52
C GLU A 111 -5.92 -12.66 5.59
N PRO A 112 -7.20 -12.93 5.29
CA PRO A 112 -8.28 -12.91 6.28
C PRO A 112 -7.96 -13.75 7.52
N GLN A 113 -8.11 -13.14 8.69
CA GLN A 113 -7.88 -13.81 9.98
C GLN A 113 -9.19 -14.09 10.76
N GLY A 114 -10.34 -13.76 10.17
CA GLY A 114 -11.66 -13.95 10.79
C GLY A 114 -12.13 -15.40 10.76
N THR A 115 -13.07 -15.73 11.64
CA THR A 115 -13.66 -17.06 11.70
C THR A 115 -14.64 -17.26 10.55
N LEU A 116 -14.46 -18.32 9.76
CA LEU A 116 -15.28 -18.59 8.57
C LEU A 116 -16.67 -19.11 8.94
N ARG A 117 -17.69 -18.62 8.23
CA ARG A 117 -19.08 -19.08 8.31
C ARG A 117 -19.65 -19.23 6.90
N ASP A 118 -20.39 -20.31 6.70
CA ASP A 118 -21.28 -20.48 5.56
C ASP A 118 -22.51 -19.57 5.78
N VAL A 119 -22.55 -18.45 5.07
CA VAL A 119 -23.62 -17.44 5.22
C VAL A 119 -24.74 -17.64 4.18
N ASP A 120 -24.44 -18.23 3.03
CA ASP A 120 -25.40 -18.56 1.98
C ASP A 120 -26.07 -19.94 2.15
N HIS A 121 -25.61 -20.71 3.14
CA HIS A 121 -26.16 -21.98 3.61
C HIS A 121 -26.19 -23.08 2.54
N ASP A 122 -25.15 -23.14 1.70
CA ASP A 122 -25.06 -24.16 0.65
C ASP A 122 -24.28 -25.41 1.08
N GLY A 123 -23.70 -25.39 2.29
CA GLY A 123 -22.98 -26.49 2.92
C GLY A 123 -21.59 -26.75 2.34
N GLN A 124 -21.07 -25.85 1.53
CA GLN A 124 -19.70 -25.91 1.03
C GLN A 124 -18.74 -25.18 1.99
N GLU A 125 -17.45 -25.54 1.91
CA GLU A 125 -16.40 -24.83 2.64
C GLU A 125 -15.70 -23.84 1.71
N GLU A 126 -16.04 -22.57 1.86
CA GLU A 126 -15.39 -21.45 1.18
C GLU A 126 -14.46 -20.70 2.12
N THR A 127 -13.43 -20.09 1.54
CA THR A 127 -12.52 -19.17 2.24
C THR A 127 -13.20 -17.86 2.67
N GLY A 128 -14.48 -17.65 2.31
CA GLY A 128 -15.24 -16.43 2.58
C GLY A 128 -14.59 -15.17 2.00
N VAL A 129 -15.17 -14.03 2.32
CA VAL A 129 -14.54 -12.71 2.16
C VAL A 129 -14.61 -11.98 3.50
N GLN A 130 -13.55 -11.25 3.85
CA GLN A 130 -13.53 -10.37 5.02
C GLN A 130 -13.93 -8.95 4.64
#